data_AF-A0A948VK27-F1
#
_entry.id   AF-A0A948VK27-F1
#
_cell.length_a   1.000
_cell.length_b   1.000
_cell.length_c   1.000
_cell.angle_alpha   90.00
_cell.angle_beta   90.00
_cell.angle_gamma   90.00
#
_symmetry.space_group_name_H-M   'P 1'
#
loop_
_entity.id
_entity.type
_entity.pdbx_description
1 polymer ?
#
loop_
_entity_poly.entity_id
_entity_poly.type
_entity_poly.pdbx_seq_one_letter_code
_entity_poly.pdbx_strand_id
1 'polypeptide(L)' 'MTKLMAVRMPENLIKELKTIRKTQGTVISHFITEAVIERIREMKENEEDIAVIESRKNEPSMSEAEWNRHLKHKGINV' A
#
# COMPACT_ATOMS: atom_id res chain seq x y z
N MET A 1 -13.56 1.46 -23.06
CA MET A 1 -14.72 0.56 -22.93
C MET A 1 -14.56 -0.19 -21.62
N THR A 2 -15.43 0.05 -20.63
CA THR A 2 -15.30 -0.58 -19.30
C THR A 2 -15.83 -2.02 -19.37
N LYS A 3 -15.01 -3.01 -19.01
CA LYS A 3 -15.40 -4.42 -19.06
C LYS A 3 -16.11 -4.79 -17.76
N LEU A 4 -17.34 -5.30 -17.86
CA LEU A 4 -18.08 -5.78 -16.70
C LEU A 4 -17.53 -7.15 -16.28
N MET A 5 -17.30 -7.32 -14.97
CA MET A 5 -16.89 -8.59 -14.37
C MET A 5 -17.97 -9.03 -13.37
N ALA A 6 -18.38 -10.29 -13.47
CA ALA A 6 -19.27 -10.92 -12.51
C ALA A 6 -18.45 -11.82 -11.58
N VAL A 7 -18.62 -11.64 -10.27
CA VAL A 7 -17.93 -12.42 -9.24
C VAL A 7 -18.97 -13.00 -8.30
N ARG A 8 -18.81 -14.29 -7.93
CA ARG A 8 -19.65 -14.90 -6.89
C ARG A 8 -19.21 -14.35 -5.53
N MET A 9 -20.15 -13.80 -4.79
CA MET A 9 -19.91 -13.28 -3.45
C MET A 9 -20.65 -14.12 -2.40
N PRO A 10 -20.06 -14.33 -1.22
CA PRO A 10 -20.74 -14.91 -0.07
C PRO A 10 -22.00 -14.12 0.31
N GLU A 11 -23.06 -14.82 0.74
CA GLU A 11 -24.35 -14.18 1.05
C GLU A 11 -24.25 -13.17 2.21
N ASN A 12 -23.42 -13.46 3.22
CA ASN A 12 -23.17 -12.55 4.33
C ASN A 12 -22.57 -11.22 3.85
N LEU A 13 -21.59 -11.27 2.93
CA LEU A 13 -20.99 -10.08 2.34
C LEU A 13 -22.02 -9.26 1.54
N ILE A 14 -22.89 -9.93 0.79
CA ILE A 14 -23.98 -9.25 0.05
C ILE A 14 -24.91 -8.51 1.02
N LYS A 15 -25.24 -9.11 2.18
CA LYS A 15 -26.08 -8.48 3.20
C LYS A 15 -25.40 -7.23 3.76
N GLU A 16 -24.11 -7.31 4.10
CA GLU A 16 -23.34 -6.16 4.61
C GLU A 16 -23.26 -5.03 3.59
N LEU A 17 -22.93 -5.33 2.33
CA LEU A 17 -22.86 -4.34 1.24
C LEU A 17 -24.22 -3.65 1.00
N LYS A 18 -25.32 -4.40 1.10
CA LYS A 18 -26.68 -3.83 1.01
C LYS A 18 -26.99 -2.90 2.18
N THR A 19 -26.54 -3.22 3.39
CA THR A 19 -26.67 -2.34 4.56
C THR A 19 -25.88 -1.06 4.36
N ILE A 20 -24.61 -1.15 3.96
CA ILE A 20 -23.73 0.00 3.67
C ILE A 20 -24.36 0.92 2.62
N ARG A 21 -24.89 0.34 1.53
CA ARG A 21 -25.62 1.10 0.50
C ARG A 21 -26.80 1.88 1.10
N LYS A 22 -27.60 1.24 1.96
CA LYS A 22 -28.77 1.89 2.58
C LYS A 22 -28.36 3.01 3.54
N THR A 23 -27.27 2.83 4.29
CA THR A 23 -26.84 3.79 5.31
C THR A 23 -26.05 4.96 4.74
N GLN A 24 -25.23 4.73 3.70
CA GLN A 24 -24.31 5.74 3.15
C GLN A 24 -24.76 6.30 1.79
N GLY A 25 -25.79 5.72 1.15
CA GLY A 25 -26.26 6.15 -0.17
C GLY A 25 -25.32 5.78 -1.33
N THR A 26 -24.22 5.07 -1.05
CA THR A 26 -23.21 4.71 -2.05
C THR A 26 -23.64 3.51 -2.89
N VAL A 27 -23.37 3.57 -4.20
CA VAL A 27 -23.60 2.43 -5.10
C VAL A 27 -22.56 1.33 -4.82
N ILE A 28 -23.02 0.10 -4.59
CA ILE A 28 -22.16 -1.05 -4.24
C ILE A 28 -21.03 -1.26 -5.25
N SER A 29 -21.30 -1.09 -6.55
CA SER A 29 -20.26 -1.25 -7.59
C SER A 29 -19.15 -0.23 -7.43
N HIS A 30 -19.48 1.05 -7.16
CA HIS A 30 -18.48 2.09 -6.93
C HIS A 30 -17.67 1.79 -5.67
N PHE A 31 -18.34 1.43 -4.57
CA PHE A 31 -17.66 1.04 -3.33
C PHE A 31 -16.66 -0.10 -3.53
N ILE A 32 -17.06 -1.17 -4.22
CA ILE A 32 -16.16 -2.30 -4.51
C ILE A 32 -15.02 -1.85 -5.44
N THR A 33 -15.30 -1.03 -6.45
CA THR A 33 -14.26 -0.51 -7.35
C THR A 33 -13.20 0.27 -6.58
N GLU A 34 -13.59 1.20 -5.72
CA GLU A 34 -12.65 1.98 -4.91
C GLU A 34 -11.84 1.08 -3.97
N ALA A 35 -12.50 0.15 -3.26
CA ALA A 35 -11.82 -0.79 -2.37
C ALA A 35 -10.79 -1.67 -3.11
N VAL A 36 -11.11 -2.11 -4.33
CA VAL A 36 -10.17 -2.88 -5.17
C VAL A 36 -8.99 -2.03 -5.63
N ILE A 37 -9.24 -0.78 -6.04
CA ILE A 37 -8.18 0.17 -6.45
C ILE A 37 -7.23 0.44 -5.29
N GLU A 38 -7.77 0.71 -4.10
CA GLU A 38 -7.02 0.92 -2.87
C GLU A 38 -6.15 -0.30 -2.55
N ARG A 39 -6.75 -1.50 -2.55
CA ARG A 39 -6.00 -2.72 -2.27
C ARG A 39 -4.88 -3.00 -3.26
N ILE A 40 -5.10 -2.74 -4.56
CA ILE A 40 -4.06 -2.87 -5.58
C ILE A 40 -2.92 -1.87 -5.34
N ARG A 41 -3.22 -0.65 -4.92
CA ARG A 41 -2.20 0.36 -4.60
C ARG A 41 -1.34 -0.09 -3.43
N GLU A 42 -1.96 -0.53 -2.33
CA GLU A 42 -1.23 -1.06 -1.17
C GLU A 42 -0.33 -2.24 -1.56
N MET A 43 -0.80 -3.15 -2.41
CA MET A 43 0.01 -4.28 -2.88
C MET A 43 1.26 -3.81 -3.62
N LYS A 44 1.15 -2.78 -4.45
CA LYS A 44 2.31 -2.20 -5.16
C LYS A 44 3.28 -1.50 -4.22
N GLU A 45 2.78 -0.73 -3.25
CA GLU A 45 3.62 -0.08 -2.24
C GLU A 45 4.41 -1.12 -1.44
N ASN A 46 3.77 -2.23 -1.06
CA ASN A 46 4.46 -3.34 -0.38
C ASN A 46 5.53 -4.00 -1.26
N GLU A 47 5.27 -4.19 -2.56
CA GLU A 47 6.25 -4.74 -3.50
C GLU A 47 7.46 -3.82 -3.65
N GLU A 48 7.24 -2.50 -3.72
CA GLU A 48 8.28 -1.48 -3.77
C GLU A 48 9.13 -1.48 -2.49
N ASP A 49 8.50 -1.52 -1.32
CA ASP A 49 9.19 -1.58 -0.03
C ASP A 49 10.06 -2.85 0.10
N ILE A 50 9.53 -4.00 -0.33
CA ILE A 50 10.29 -5.26 -0.35
C ILE A 50 11.51 -5.12 -1.27
N ALA A 51 11.36 -4.56 -2.47
CA ALA A 51 12.47 -4.36 -3.39
C ALA A 51 13.55 -3.42 -2.81
N VAL A 52 13.14 -2.35 -2.11
CA VAL A 52 14.07 -1.46 -1.41
C VAL A 52 14.82 -2.20 -0.31
N ILE A 53 14.13 -3.00 0.51
CA ILE A 53 14.76 -3.78 1.58
C ILE A 53 15.74 -4.80 0.99
N GLU A 54 15.35 -5.51 -0.06
CA GLU A 54 16.20 -6.51 -0.71
C GLU A 54 17.44 -5.92 -1.35
N SER A 55 17.32 -4.77 -2.02
CA SER A 55 18.50 -4.06 -2.56
C SER A 55 19.48 -3.64 -1.46
N ARG A 56 18.95 -3.21 -0.30
CA ARG A 56 19.76 -2.77 0.85
C ARG A 56 20.38 -3.89 1.66
N LYS A 57 19.92 -5.15 1.54
CA LYS A 57 20.49 -6.29 2.30
C LYS A 57 21.99 -6.48 2.08
N ASN A 58 22.49 -6.10 0.91
CA ASN A 58 23.90 -6.24 0.54
C ASN A 58 24.67 -4.91 0.59
N GLU A 59 24.04 -3.82 1.03
CA GLU A 59 24.75 -2.55 1.19
C GLU A 59 25.69 -2.62 2.41
N PRO A 60 26.94 -2.14 2.27
CA PRO A 60 27.86 -2.08 3.40
C PRO A 60 27.27 -1.19 4.49
N SER A 61 27.10 -1.75 5.69
CA SER A 61 26.71 -0.96 6.85
C SER A 61 27.88 -0.07 7.29
N MET A 62 27.57 1.18 7.64
CA MET A 62 28.53 2.11 8.23
C MET A 62 28.26 2.21 9.72
N SER A 63 29.31 2.16 10.54
CA SER A 63 29.15 2.39 11.98
C SER A 63 28.75 3.84 12.27
N GLU A 64 28.09 4.09 13.39
CA GLU A 64 27.71 5.44 13.80
C GLU A 64 28.92 6.39 13.90
N ALA A 65 30.07 5.88 14.36
CA ALA A 65 31.31 6.66 14.44
C ALA A 65 31.86 7.06 13.06
N GLU A 66 31.80 6.15 12.09
CA GLU A 66 32.18 6.44 10.69
C GLU A 66 31.19 7.42 10.05
N TRP A 67 29.90 7.26 10.33
CA TRP A 67 28.86 8.15 9.85
C TRP A 67 29.01 9.57 10.40
N ASN A 68 29.24 9.72 11.70
CA ASN A 68 29.47 11.02 12.34
C ASN A 68 30.75 11.68 11.83
N ARG A 69 31.80 10.90 11.52
CA ARG A 69 33.01 11.42 10.88
C ARG A 69 32.72 11.92 9.45
N HIS A 70 31.94 11.16 8.68
CA HIS A 70 31.53 11.52 7.32
C HIS A 70 30.69 12.80 7.29
N LEU A 71 29.72 12.92 8.21
CA LEU A 71 28.88 14.11 8.32
C LEU A 71 29.67 15.35 8.74
N LYS A 72 30.60 15.23 9.70
CA LYS A 72 31.53 16.31 10.07
C LYS A 72 32.39 16.75 8.89
N HIS A 73 32.87 15.82 8.06
CA HIS A 73 33.63 16.14 6.84
C HIS A 73 32.76 16.89 5.80
N LYS A 74 31.45 16.64 5.77
CA LYS A 74 30.50 17.38 4.92
C LYS A 74 30.05 18.73 5.53
N GLY A 75 30.61 19.14 6.67
CA GLY A 75 30.23 20.37 7.36
C GLY A 75 28.86 20.30 8.06
N ILE A 76 28.29 19.09 8.19
CA ILE A 76 27.05 18.86 8.92
C ILE A 76 27.44 18.56 10.37
N ASN A 77 26.95 19.38 11.30
CA ASN A 77 27.22 19.20 12.72
C ASN A 77 26.23 18.18 13.30
N VAL A 78 26.75 17.13 13.93
CA VAL A 78 26.01 15.99 14.50
C VAL A 78 26.52 15.73 15.90
#